data_AF-A0A6N4W932-F1
#
_entry.id   AF-A0A6N4W932-F1
#
_cell.length_a   1.000
_cell.length_b   1.000
_cell.length_c   1.000
_cell.angle_alpha   90.00
_cell.angle_beta   90.00
_cell.angle_gamma   90.00
#
_symmetry.space_group_name_H-M   'P 1'
#
loop_
_entity.id
_entity.type
_entity.pdbx_description
1 polymer ?
#
loop_
_entity_poly.entity_id
_entity_poly.type
_entity_poly.pdbx_seq_one_letter_code
_entity_poly.pdbx_strand_id
1 'polypeptide(L)'
;MKAYAGSAPVTRASGRSISITHRRIKNDRLAAVGWIWAFAASTNSEASGDHYRRRRDHGDRHAAAMRPLFNKLLGQLYHCLQGGLSFDEAQAFPTALGDAVA
;
A
#
# COMPACT_ATOMS: atom_id res chain seq x y z
N MET A 1 -9.81 -8.00 3.61
CA MET A 1 -9.72 -7.40 2.26
C MET A 1 -8.32 -7.51 1.61
N LYS A 2 -7.23 -7.07 2.26
CA LYS A 2 -5.87 -7.01 1.67
C LYS A 2 -5.31 -8.35 1.14
N ALA A 3 -5.49 -9.44 1.89
CA ALA A 3 -5.08 -10.78 1.43
C ALA A 3 -5.89 -11.28 0.23
N TYR A 4 -7.19 -11.00 0.20
CA TYR A 4 -8.08 -11.37 -0.91
C TYR A 4 -7.68 -10.67 -2.22
N ALA A 5 -7.28 -9.41 -2.15
CA ALA A 5 -6.74 -8.64 -3.27
C ALA A 5 -5.31 -9.02 -3.69
N GLY A 6 -4.61 -9.82 -2.87
CA GLY A 6 -3.20 -10.15 -3.07
C GLY A 6 -2.22 -8.99 -2.83
N SER A 7 -2.68 -7.88 -2.22
CA SER A 7 -1.80 -6.77 -1.82
C SER A 7 -0.96 -7.11 -0.60
N ALA A 8 -1.50 -7.92 0.31
CA ALA A 8 -0.76 -8.43 1.47
C ALA A 8 0.19 -9.58 1.06
N PRO A 9 1.44 -9.56 1.54
CA PRO A 9 2.40 -10.64 1.30
C PRO A 9 2.02 -11.92 2.06
N VAL A 10 2.70 -13.02 1.72
CA VAL A 10 2.70 -14.26 2.50
C VAL A 10 4.04 -14.37 3.21
N THR A 11 3.99 -14.39 4.53
CA THR A 11 5.16 -14.62 5.38
C THR A 11 5.21 -16.09 5.78
N ARG A 12 6.35 -16.75 5.55
CA ARG A 12 6.64 -18.11 6.00
C ARG A 12 7.88 -18.08 6.89
N ALA A 13 7.80 -18.66 8.08
CA ALA A 13 8.90 -18.74 9.03
C ALA A 13 9.07 -20.19 9.50
N SER A 14 10.31 -20.64 9.70
CA SER A 14 10.65 -22.01 10.15
C SER A 14 11.58 -22.05 11.36
N GLY A 15 11.72 -20.92 12.08
CA GLY A 15 12.66 -20.77 13.20
C GLY A 15 14.10 -20.45 12.78
N ARG A 16 14.56 -20.98 11.63
CA ARG A 16 15.89 -20.67 11.06
C ARG A 16 15.85 -19.56 10.01
N SER A 17 14.73 -19.38 9.33
CA SER A 17 14.60 -18.38 8.28
C SER A 17 13.18 -17.81 8.19
N ILE A 18 13.11 -16.62 7.60
CA ILE A 18 11.86 -15.92 7.27
C ILE A 18 11.89 -15.61 5.77
N SER A 19 10.84 -16.02 5.06
CA SER A 19 10.61 -15.70 3.65
C SER A 19 9.32 -14.91 3.50
N ILE A 20 9.39 -13.78 2.81
CA ILE A 20 8.25 -12.90 2.52
C ILE A 20 8.05 -12.89 1.01
N THR A 21 6.92 -13.42 0.54
CA THR A 21 6.64 -13.62 -0.88
C THR A 21 5.33 -12.97 -1.31
N HIS A 22 5.16 -12.76 -2.61
CA HIS A 22 3.87 -12.32 -3.15
C HIS A 22 2.84 -13.45 -3.10
N ARG A 23 1.57 -13.08 -2.93
CA ARG A 23 0.46 -14.02 -2.98
C ARG A 23 0.12 -14.36 -4.43
N ARG A 24 0.22 -15.65 -4.80
CA ARG A 24 -0.19 -16.13 -6.13
C ARG A 24 -1.71 -16.28 -6.24
N ILE A 25 -2.31 -16.96 -5.26
CA ILE A 25 -3.76 -17.20 -5.20
C ILE A 25 -4.47 -15.98 -4.59
N LYS A 26 -5.13 -15.19 -5.45
CA LYS A 26 -5.79 -13.91 -5.12
C LYS A 26 -6.92 -13.65 -6.11
N ASN A 27 -7.74 -12.63 -5.86
CA ASN A 27 -8.68 -12.12 -6.86
C ASN A 27 -7.91 -11.32 -7.92
N ASP A 28 -7.77 -11.86 -9.13
CA ASP A 28 -6.98 -11.24 -10.20
C ASP A 28 -7.60 -9.95 -10.73
N ARG A 29 -8.94 -9.83 -10.73
CA ARG A 29 -9.62 -8.58 -11.11
C ARG A 29 -9.25 -7.46 -10.15
N LEU A 30 -9.33 -7.74 -8.85
CA LEU A 30 -9.00 -6.75 -7.82
C LEU A 30 -7.51 -6.41 -7.81
N ALA A 31 -6.64 -7.38 -8.10
CA ALA A 31 -5.21 -7.14 -8.24
C ALA A 31 -4.89 -6.24 -9.45
N ALA A 32 -5.52 -6.49 -10.60
CA ALA A 32 -5.34 -5.69 -11.81
C ALA A 32 -5.84 -4.25 -11.63
N VAL A 33 -7.06 -4.08 -11.10
CA VAL A 33 -7.62 -2.76 -10.79
C VAL A 33 -6.76 -2.05 -9.74
N GLY A 34 -6.32 -2.77 -8.71
CA GLY A 34 -5.46 -2.22 -7.66
C GLY A 34 -4.14 -1.68 -8.18
N TRP A 35 -3.57 -2.32 -9.21
CA TRP A 35 -2.36 -1.84 -9.86
C TRP A 35 -2.58 -0.50 -10.58
N ILE A 36 -3.62 -0.43 -11.42
CA ILE A 36 -3.98 0.80 -12.16
C ILE A 36 -4.32 1.93 -11.18
N TRP A 37 -5.08 1.60 -10.12
CA TRP A 37 -5.45 2.56 -9.09
C TRP A 37 -4.23 3.13 -8.36
N ALA A 38 -3.30 2.29 -7.91
CA ALA A 38 -2.07 2.76 -7.26
C ALA A 38 -1.19 3.60 -8.21
N PHE A 39 -1.14 3.25 -9.50
CA PHE A 39 -0.42 4.05 -10.50
C PHE A 39 -1.04 5.45 -10.65
N ALA A 40 -2.36 5.51 -10.86
CA ALA A 40 -3.08 6.77 -10.96
C ALA A 40 -2.93 7.61 -9.67
N ALA A 41 -3.07 6.99 -8.50
CA ALA A 41 -2.91 7.68 -7.22
C ALA A 41 -1.50 8.26 -7.05
N SER A 42 -0.45 7.52 -7.45
CA SER A 42 0.93 7.99 -7.32
C SER A 42 1.27 9.22 -8.16
N THR A 43 0.47 9.52 -9.19
CA THR A 43 0.68 10.66 -10.10
C THR A 43 -0.28 11.81 -9.85
N ASN A 44 -1.44 11.56 -9.23
CA ASN A 44 -2.50 12.57 -9.05
C ASN A 44 -2.72 13.00 -7.60
N SER A 45 -2.02 12.39 -6.63
CA SER A 45 -2.09 12.76 -5.20
C SER A 45 -0.67 12.91 -4.67
N GLU A 46 -0.40 14.07 -4.05
CA GLU A 46 0.93 14.40 -3.52
C GLU A 46 1.31 13.41 -2.42
N ALA A 47 0.42 13.14 -1.46
CA ALA A 47 0.74 12.26 -0.34
C ALA A 47 0.91 10.78 -0.77
N SER A 48 0.14 10.33 -1.77
CA SER A 48 0.33 9.02 -2.41
C SER A 48 1.64 8.95 -3.19
N GLY A 49 1.97 10.01 -3.91
CA GLY A 49 3.21 10.17 -4.66
C GLY A 49 4.43 10.13 -3.74
N ASP A 50 4.38 10.80 -2.59
CA ASP A 50 5.44 10.80 -1.59
C ASP A 50 5.59 9.44 -0.90
N HIS A 51 4.49 8.76 -0.61
CA HIS A 51 4.54 7.38 -0.13
C HIS A 51 5.25 6.47 -1.15
N TYR A 52 4.91 6.60 -2.43
CA TYR A 52 5.56 5.84 -3.51
C TYR A 52 7.05 6.19 -3.65
N ARG A 53 7.39 7.49 -3.63
CA ARG A 53 8.76 7.98 -3.80
C ARG A 53 9.67 7.54 -2.66
N ARG A 54 9.22 7.67 -1.40
CA ARG A 54 9.96 7.15 -0.23
C ARG A 54 10.35 5.67 -0.39
N ARG A 55 9.48 4.85 -0.97
CA ARG A 55 9.77 3.44 -1.24
C ARG A 55 10.82 3.27 -2.35
N ARG A 56 10.71 4.05 -3.42
CA ARG A 56 11.69 4.06 -4.53
C ARG A 56 13.07 4.50 -4.05
N ASP A 57 13.14 5.52 -3.20
CA ASP A 57 14.37 6.05 -2.62
C ASP A 57 15.04 5.03 -1.67
N HIS A 58 14.23 4.21 -0.99
CA HIS A 58 14.70 3.07 -0.20
C HIS A 58 15.17 1.87 -1.05
N GLY A 59 15.19 2.01 -2.38
CA GLY A 59 15.70 0.99 -3.31
C GLY A 59 14.65 0.00 -3.84
N ASP A 60 13.38 0.14 -3.48
CA ASP A 60 12.34 -0.72 -4.04
C ASP A 60 12.22 -0.50 -5.55
N ARG A 61 12.21 -1.58 -6.33
CA ARG A 61 11.82 -1.52 -7.75
C ARG A 61 10.36 -1.06 -7.87
N HIS A 62 9.98 -0.53 -9.04
CA HIS A 62 8.64 0.03 -9.29
C HIS A 62 7.49 -0.85 -8.75
N ALA A 63 7.49 -2.15 -9.06
CA ALA A 63 6.45 -3.07 -8.57
C ALA A 63 6.47 -3.33 -7.06
N ALA A 64 7.65 -3.30 -6.45
CA ALA A 64 7.81 -3.43 -5.01
C ALA A 64 7.34 -2.16 -4.27
N ALA A 65 7.48 -0.97 -4.88
CA ALA A 65 6.99 0.29 -4.34
C ALA A 65 5.48 0.49 -4.52
N MET A 66 4.90 0.02 -5.63
CA MET A 66 3.45 0.15 -5.90
C MET A 66 2.57 -0.73 -5.00
N ARG A 67 3.03 -1.93 -4.65
CA ARG A 67 2.25 -2.87 -3.82
C ARG A 67 1.93 -2.32 -2.42
N PRO A 68 2.89 -1.74 -1.67
CA PRO A 68 2.63 -1.03 -0.41
C PRO A 68 1.63 0.12 -0.57
N LEU A 69 1.73 0.92 -1.64
CA LEU A 69 0.78 1.98 -1.92
C LEU A 69 -0.63 1.41 -2.13
N PHE A 70 -0.79 0.42 -3.01
CA PHE A 70 -2.06 -0.27 -3.19
C PHE A 70 -2.60 -0.85 -1.88
N ASN A 71 -1.74 -1.51 -1.08
CA ASN A 71 -2.11 -2.08 0.20
C ASN A 71 -2.61 -1.02 1.20
N LYS A 72 -2.00 0.17 1.20
CA LYS A 72 -2.41 1.31 2.02
C LYS A 72 -3.78 1.83 1.57
N LEU A 73 -3.93 2.13 0.28
CA LEU A 73 -5.17 2.63 -0.33
C LEU A 73 -6.35 1.68 -0.09
N LEU A 74 -6.15 0.37 -0.29
CA LEU A 74 -7.18 -0.64 -0.03
C LEU A 74 -7.59 -0.70 1.45
N GLY A 75 -6.66 -0.45 2.37
CA GLY A 75 -6.96 -0.32 3.79
C GLY A 75 -7.84 0.89 4.09
N GLN A 76 -7.55 2.03 3.46
CA GLN A 76 -8.31 3.26 3.66
C GLN A 76 -9.69 3.18 3.04
N LEU A 77 -9.83 2.63 1.83
CA LEU A 77 -11.12 2.38 1.22
C LEU A 77 -11.99 1.48 2.11
N TYR A 78 -11.42 0.39 2.64
CA TYR A 78 -12.14 -0.48 3.57
C TYR A 78 -12.62 0.29 4.81
N HIS A 79 -11.76 1.11 5.41
CA HIS A 79 -12.13 1.93 6.56
C HIS A 79 -13.26 2.91 6.23
N CYS A 80 -13.16 3.63 5.12
CA CYS A 80 -14.16 4.59 4.65
C CYS A 80 -15.52 3.92 4.42
N LEU A 81 -15.53 2.76 3.74
CA LEU A 81 -16.76 2.00 3.49
C LEU A 81 -17.40 1.48 4.78
N GLN A 82 -16.60 1.00 5.73
CA GLN A 82 -17.13 0.52 7.02
C GLN A 82 -17.72 1.65 7.86
N GLY A 83 -17.15 2.85 7.79
CA GLY A 83 -17.60 4.01 8.55
C GLY A 83 -18.62 4.90 7.83
N GLY A 84 -18.89 4.66 6.54
CA GLY A 84 -19.67 5.59 5.71
C GLY A 84 -19.00 6.96 5.54
N LEU A 85 -17.66 7.00 5.63
CA LEU A 85 -16.87 8.22 5.60
C LEU A 85 -16.35 8.52 4.19
N SER A 86 -16.13 9.79 3.90
CA SER A 86 -15.39 10.20 2.72
C SER A 86 -13.89 10.00 2.93
N PHE A 87 -13.16 9.78 1.84
CA PHE A 87 -11.71 9.65 1.89
C PHE A 87 -11.06 10.98 2.29
N ASP A 88 -10.18 10.93 3.29
CA ASP A 88 -9.34 12.04 3.72
C ASP A 88 -7.87 11.67 3.52
N GLU A 89 -7.17 12.45 2.72
CA GLU A 89 -5.77 12.22 2.36
C GLU A 89 -4.81 12.40 3.55
N ALA A 90 -5.09 13.33 4.46
CA ALA A 90 -4.26 13.58 5.64
C ALA A 90 -4.35 12.42 6.64
N GLN A 91 -5.53 11.82 6.79
CA GLN A 91 -5.73 10.61 7.59
C GLN A 91 -5.15 9.38 6.91
N ALA A 92 -5.25 9.32 5.58
CA ALA A 92 -4.70 8.24 4.80
C ALA A 92 -3.17 8.21 4.88
N PHE A 93 -2.52 9.35 4.72
CA PHE A 93 -1.07 9.49 4.66
C PHE A 93 -0.61 10.53 5.67
N PRO A 94 -0.53 10.16 6.97
CA PRO A 94 -0.04 11.08 7.98
C PRO A 94 1.40 11.47 7.66
N THR A 95 1.60 12.75 7.39
CA THR A 95 2.93 13.38 7.35
C THR A 95 3.53 13.23 8.75
N ALA A 96 4.73 12.68 8.86
CA ALA A 96 5.43 12.63 10.13
C ALA A 96 5.84 14.06 10.54
N LEU A 97 4.92 14.83 11.11
CA LEU A 97 5.23 15.99 11.93
C LEU A 97 5.81 15.46 13.25
N GLY A 98 7.10 15.11 13.24
CA GLY A 98 7.71 14.43 14.39
C GLY A 98 9.23 14.51 14.56
N ASP A 99 10.00 14.85 13.51
CA ASP A 99 11.47 14.91 13.59
C ASP A 99 12.02 16.32 13.29
N ALA A 100 11.31 17.36 13.74
CA ALA A 100 11.77 18.74 13.65
C ALA A 100 11.42 19.51 14.93
N VAL A 101 11.85 19.03 16.09
CA VAL A 101 12.31 19.78 17.29
C VAL A 101 12.85 18.74 18.29
N ALA A 102 14.17 18.57 18.34
CA ALA A 102 14.94 18.17 19.52
C ALA A 102 16.44 18.41 19.24
#